data_AF-A0A4Y8KXX8-F1
#
_entry.id   AF-A0A4Y8KXX8-F1
#
_cell.length_a   1.000
_cell.length_b   1.000
_cell.length_c   1.000
_cell.angle_alpha   90.00
_cell.angle_beta   90.00
_cell.angle_gamma   90.00
#
_symmetry.space_group_name_H-M   'P 1'
#
loop_
_entity.id
_entity.type
_entity.pdbx_description
1 polymer ?
#
loop_
_entity_poly.entity_id
_entity_poly.type
_entity_poly.pdbx_seq_one_letter_code
_entity_poly.pdbx_strand_id
1 'polypeptide(L)'
;MQHILGTIPHLLMAILITIPFIKNKKGTLIKIIMTFALSCAVVLTPDILKFFGLLAGHSLFFFPVIVGLYSICYQIAIGQMESKSVMVMFSFILIIGHIMLDFFGNGAHLFYPFSEEDLNFSIIDKFDLTLIVYLLILTTVVIKFNLNRQILFVGLLLLVIFSGLSAVSKLQLEKQLSKEYNDEEVELLITYPENAVTWNYQVRTPNRIIVGTADKFRNTIEIDVVTEFQE
;
A
#
# COMPACT_ATOMS: atom_id res chain seq x y z
N MET A 1 -15.30 11.54 2.39
CA MET A 1 -15.45 10.45 1.40
C MET A 1 -14.11 9.86 0.99
N GLN A 2 -13.12 10.69 0.64
CA GLN A 2 -11.76 10.27 0.26
C GLN A 2 -11.09 9.33 1.27
N HIS A 3 -11.09 9.66 2.57
CA HIS A 3 -10.49 8.76 3.59
C HIS A 3 -11.06 7.33 3.60
N ILE A 4 -12.33 7.14 3.25
CA ILE A 4 -12.97 5.82 3.21
C ILE A 4 -12.46 5.02 2.00
N LEU A 5 -12.28 5.66 0.85
CA LEU A 5 -11.78 4.98 -0.36
C LEU A 5 -10.35 4.47 -0.16
N GLY A 6 -9.49 5.25 0.51
CA GLY A 6 -8.11 4.87 0.79
C GLY A 6 -7.94 3.68 1.76
N THR A 7 -8.94 3.38 2.59
CA THR A 7 -8.89 2.23 3.53
C THR A 7 -9.41 0.93 2.92
N ILE A 8 -10.11 0.98 1.78
CA ILE A 8 -10.65 -0.24 1.13
C ILE A 8 -9.54 -1.22 0.71
N PRO A 9 -8.43 -0.79 0.05
CA PRO A 9 -7.34 -1.70 -0.29
C PRO A 9 -6.76 -2.44 0.91
N HIS A 10 -6.61 -1.72 2.04
CA HIS A 10 -6.12 -2.27 3.31
C HIS A 10 -7.01 -3.41 3.81
N LEU A 11 -8.32 -3.16 3.87
CA LEU A 11 -9.31 -4.15 4.29
C LEU A 11 -9.34 -5.38 3.38
N LEU A 12 -9.36 -5.16 2.07
CA LEU A 12 -9.36 -6.25 1.09
C LEU A 12 -8.07 -7.10 1.20
N MET A 13 -6.91 -6.46 1.36
CA MET A 13 -5.67 -7.20 1.57
C MET A 13 -5.67 -7.98 2.89
N ALA A 14 -6.17 -7.41 3.98
CA ALA A 14 -6.29 -8.13 5.25
C ALA A 14 -7.12 -9.41 5.09
N ILE A 15 -8.25 -9.33 4.38
CA ILE A 15 -9.10 -10.48 4.07
C ILE A 15 -8.35 -11.51 3.21
N LEU A 16 -7.70 -11.08 2.12
CA LEU A 16 -6.96 -11.96 1.22
C LEU A 16 -5.83 -12.72 1.94
N ILE A 17 -5.08 -12.03 2.81
CA ILE A 17 -4.02 -12.63 3.63
C ILE A 17 -4.59 -13.64 4.63
N THR A 18 -5.78 -13.40 5.15
CA THR A 18 -6.43 -14.25 6.15
C THR A 18 -6.91 -15.59 5.57
N ILE A 19 -7.38 -15.61 4.31
CA ILE A 19 -7.99 -16.78 3.67
C ILE A 19 -7.12 -18.06 3.76
N PRO A 20 -5.82 -18.04 3.39
CA PRO A 20 -4.93 -19.21 3.49
C PRO A 20 -4.88 -19.87 4.87
N PHE A 21 -5.00 -19.06 5.94
CA PHE A 21 -4.86 -19.50 7.32
C PHE A 21 -6.14 -20.18 7.83
N ILE A 22 -7.32 -19.71 7.37
CA ILE A 22 -8.61 -20.29 7.77
C ILE A 22 -8.96 -21.54 6.95
N LYS A 23 -8.62 -21.59 5.66
CA LYS A 23 -9.16 -22.58 4.71
C LYS A 23 -8.98 -24.05 5.11
N ASN A 24 -7.96 -24.38 5.91
CA ASN A 24 -7.69 -25.76 6.35
C ASN A 24 -8.18 -26.04 7.77
N LYS A 25 -8.94 -25.14 8.40
CA LYS A 25 -9.38 -25.25 9.79
C LYS A 25 -10.88 -25.49 9.86
N LYS A 26 -11.29 -26.48 10.65
CA LYS A 26 -12.70 -26.78 10.94
C LYS A 26 -13.24 -25.78 11.96
N GLY A 27 -13.48 -24.53 11.53
CA GLY A 27 -14.08 -23.48 12.34
C GLY A 27 -15.60 -23.38 12.12
N THR A 28 -16.34 -22.89 13.11
CA THR A 28 -17.74 -22.48 12.91
C THR A 28 -17.78 -21.18 12.08
N LEU A 29 -18.86 -20.95 11.34
CA LEU A 29 -19.02 -19.74 10.52
C LEU A 29 -18.79 -18.45 11.33
N ILE A 30 -19.26 -18.41 12.58
CA ILE A 30 -19.08 -17.28 13.50
C ILE A 30 -17.59 -17.00 13.74
N LYS A 31 -16.78 -18.04 14.02
CA LYS A 31 -15.33 -17.88 14.25
C LYS A 31 -14.59 -17.42 12.99
N ILE A 32 -15.06 -17.83 11.81
CA ILE A 32 -14.53 -17.36 10.52
C ILE A 32 -14.81 -15.87 10.35
N ILE A 33 -16.06 -15.43 10.54
CA ILE A 33 -16.46 -14.02 10.46
C ILE A 33 -15.68 -13.18 11.48
N MET A 34 -15.58 -13.64 12.72
CA MET A 34 -14.80 -12.96 13.76
C MET A 34 -13.32 -12.85 13.40
N THR A 35 -12.74 -13.86 12.74
CA THR A 35 -11.35 -13.80 12.29
C THR A 35 -11.16 -12.74 11.21
N PHE A 36 -12.07 -12.65 10.24
CA PHE A 36 -12.02 -11.58 9.23
C PHE A 36 -12.20 -10.20 9.87
N ALA A 37 -13.19 -10.04 10.76
CA ALA A 37 -13.42 -8.78 11.46
C ALA A 37 -12.19 -8.34 12.28
N LEU A 38 -11.55 -9.26 12.99
CA LEU A 38 -10.36 -8.96 13.77
C LEU A 38 -9.16 -8.63 12.87
N SER A 39 -9.02 -9.30 11.72
CA SER A 39 -7.99 -9.00 10.73
C SER A 39 -8.15 -7.61 10.12
N CYS A 40 -9.39 -7.21 9.82
CA CYS A 40 -9.71 -5.84 9.43
C CYS A 40 -9.42 -4.82 10.55
N ALA A 41 -9.70 -5.15 11.81
CA ALA A 41 -9.37 -4.28 12.93
C ALA A 41 -7.84 -4.09 13.06
N VAL A 42 -7.06 -5.16 12.89
CA VAL A 42 -5.59 -5.12 12.91
C VAL A 42 -5.08 -4.16 11.84
N VAL A 43 -5.50 -4.31 10.58
CA VAL A 43 -4.97 -3.49 9.48
C VAL A 43 -5.31 -2.00 9.61
N LEU A 44 -6.44 -1.66 10.24
CA LEU A 44 -6.86 -0.28 10.47
C LEU A 44 -6.24 0.33 11.74
N THR A 45 -5.65 -0.47 12.62
CA THR A 45 -5.13 0.01 13.91
C THR A 45 -4.11 1.14 13.75
N PRO A 46 -3.10 1.04 12.86
CA PRO A 46 -2.17 2.14 12.64
C PRO A 46 -2.82 3.47 12.25
N ASP A 47 -3.79 3.45 11.33
CA ASP A 47 -4.52 4.65 10.91
C ASP A 47 -5.35 5.24 12.06
N ILE A 48 -5.99 4.38 12.85
CA ILE A 48 -6.73 4.79 14.05
C ILE A 48 -5.78 5.48 15.03
N LEU A 49 -4.60 4.90 15.29
CA LEU A 49 -3.59 5.50 16.17
C LEU A 49 -3.09 6.84 15.62
N LYS A 50 -2.91 6.97 14.31
CA LYS A 50 -2.54 8.23 13.65
C LYS A 50 -3.58 9.33 13.89
N PHE A 51 -4.88 9.02 13.92
CA PHE A 51 -5.92 10.00 14.30
C PHE A 51 -5.79 10.51 15.74
N PHE A 52 -5.16 9.74 16.63
CA PHE A 52 -4.84 10.17 18.00
C PHE A 52 -3.46 10.85 18.12
N GLY A 53 -2.78 11.13 17.00
CA GLY A 53 -1.45 11.73 16.99
C GLY A 53 -0.31 10.76 17.27
N LEU A 54 -0.58 9.45 17.31
CA LEU A 54 0.43 8.42 17.54
C LEU A 54 0.98 7.90 16.21
N LEU A 55 2.00 8.58 15.68
CA LEU A 55 2.71 8.19 14.45
C LEU A 55 3.39 6.82 14.55
N ALA A 56 3.62 6.35 15.77
CA ALA A 56 4.14 5.02 16.08
C ALA A 56 3.41 3.87 15.37
N GLY A 57 2.12 4.03 15.03
CA GLY A 57 1.35 3.00 14.31
C GLY A 57 1.93 2.62 12.95
N HIS A 58 2.57 3.57 12.25
CA HIS A 58 3.15 3.39 10.91
C HIS A 58 4.62 2.92 10.95
N SER A 59 5.13 2.57 12.12
CA SER A 59 6.51 2.13 12.31
C SER A 59 6.66 0.61 12.39
N LEU A 60 7.75 0.11 11.79
CA LEU A 60 8.17 -1.29 11.92
C LEU A 60 8.56 -1.66 13.36
N PHE A 61 8.93 -0.68 14.19
CA PHE A 61 9.34 -0.92 15.58
C PHE A 61 8.15 -1.26 16.49
N PHE A 62 7.00 -0.61 16.29
CA PHE A 62 5.80 -0.82 17.11
C PHE A 62 4.92 -1.96 16.60
N PHE A 63 5.13 -2.39 15.37
CA PHE A 63 4.44 -3.52 14.75
C PHE A 63 4.38 -4.80 15.62
N PRO A 64 5.48 -5.29 16.26
CA PRO A 64 5.43 -6.50 17.08
C PRO A 64 4.49 -6.38 18.29
N VAL A 65 4.34 -5.16 18.84
CA VAL A 65 3.43 -4.88 19.95
C VAL A 65 1.98 -5.04 19.49
N ILE A 66 1.62 -4.44 18.35
CA ILE A 66 0.27 -4.57 17.76
C ILE A 66 -0.02 -6.04 17.46
N VAL A 67 0.89 -6.76 16.80
CA VAL A 67 0.74 -8.20 16.51
C VAL A 67 0.54 -9.01 17.78
N GLY A 68 1.35 -8.77 18.82
CA GLY A 68 1.26 -9.49 20.09
C GLY A 68 -0.08 -9.28 20.78
N LEU A 69 -0.52 -8.01 20.91
CA LEU A 69 -1.80 -7.66 21.51
C LEU A 69 -2.97 -8.33 20.79
N TYR A 70 -3.05 -8.19 19.48
CA TYR A 70 -4.14 -8.79 18.71
C TYR A 70 -4.07 -10.32 18.68
N SER A 71 -2.88 -10.92 18.72
CA SER A 71 -2.73 -12.37 18.84
C SER A 71 -3.27 -12.90 20.17
N ILE A 72 -3.03 -12.20 21.28
CA ILE A 72 -3.61 -12.54 22.58
C ILE A 72 -5.14 -12.43 22.52
N CYS A 73 -5.67 -11.30 22.01
CA CYS A 73 -7.12 -11.12 21.84
C CYS A 73 -7.75 -12.23 21.00
N TYR A 74 -7.08 -12.64 19.91
CA TYR A 74 -7.53 -13.74 19.07
C TYR A 74 -7.61 -15.07 19.83
N GLN A 75 -6.58 -15.40 20.61
CA GLN A 75 -6.53 -16.65 21.36
C GLN A 75 -7.62 -16.70 22.43
N ILE A 76 -7.89 -15.59 23.11
CA ILE A 76 -8.94 -15.50 24.12
C ILE A 76 -10.34 -15.60 23.49
N ALA A 77 -10.59 -14.85 22.41
CA ALA A 77 -11.94 -14.73 21.85
C ALA A 77 -12.32 -15.85 20.86
N ILE A 78 -11.36 -16.37 20.09
CA ILE A 78 -11.64 -17.27 18.96
C ILE A 78 -10.94 -18.63 19.16
N GLY A 79 -9.63 -18.61 19.45
CA GLY A 79 -8.82 -19.78 19.81
C GLY A 79 -8.81 -20.93 18.79
N GLN A 80 -9.05 -20.67 17.50
CA GLN A 80 -9.16 -21.73 16.47
C GLN A 80 -7.84 -22.07 15.76
N MET A 81 -6.79 -21.27 15.96
CA MET A 81 -5.47 -21.44 15.34
C MET A 81 -4.38 -21.42 16.40
N GLU A 82 -3.26 -22.08 16.11
CA GLU A 82 -2.07 -21.99 16.96
C GLU A 82 -1.56 -20.57 17.05
N SER A 83 -1.05 -20.17 18.23
CA SER A 83 -0.54 -18.82 18.49
C SER A 83 0.47 -18.37 17.44
N LYS A 84 1.41 -19.25 17.06
CA LYS A 84 2.41 -18.97 16.02
C LYS A 84 1.76 -18.63 14.67
N SER A 85 0.74 -19.38 14.24
CA SER A 85 0.04 -19.10 12.99
C SER A 85 -0.72 -17.77 13.02
N VAL A 86 -1.32 -17.43 14.16
CA VAL A 86 -2.00 -16.13 14.34
C VAL A 86 -1.01 -14.98 14.26
N MET A 87 0.13 -15.09 14.96
CA MET A 87 1.18 -14.07 14.93
C MET A 87 1.69 -13.85 13.51
N VAL A 88 1.95 -14.93 12.76
CA VAL A 88 2.38 -14.85 11.36
C VAL A 88 1.30 -14.22 10.47
N MET A 89 0.03 -14.58 10.65
CA MET A 89 -1.08 -14.00 9.89
C MET A 89 -1.19 -12.49 10.13
N PHE A 90 -1.25 -12.04 11.39
CA PHE A 90 -1.31 -10.61 11.72
C PHE A 90 -0.03 -9.87 11.32
N SER A 91 1.11 -10.56 11.33
CA SER A 91 2.36 -10.02 10.83
C SER A 91 2.27 -9.65 9.36
N PHE A 92 1.80 -10.58 8.52
CA PHE A 92 1.58 -10.31 7.10
C PHE A 92 0.53 -9.23 6.87
N ILE A 93 -0.55 -9.21 7.67
CA ILE A 93 -1.60 -8.19 7.54
C ILE A 93 -1.05 -6.78 7.73
N LEU A 94 -0.25 -6.52 8.77
CA LEU A 94 0.28 -5.16 8.97
C LEU A 94 1.43 -4.86 8.01
N ILE A 95 2.34 -5.81 7.72
CA ILE A 95 3.46 -5.55 6.81
C ILE A 95 2.95 -5.30 5.40
N ILE A 96 2.19 -6.24 4.83
CA ILE A 96 1.76 -6.18 3.44
C ILE A 96 0.49 -5.36 3.30
N GLY A 97 -0.51 -5.63 4.15
CA GLY A 97 -1.83 -5.00 4.05
C GLY A 97 -1.90 -3.58 4.60
N HIS A 98 -0.85 -3.10 5.28
CA HIS A 98 -0.78 -1.71 5.75
C HIS A 98 0.51 -1.02 5.35
N ILE A 99 1.66 -1.39 5.92
CA ILE A 99 2.92 -0.66 5.74
C ILE A 99 3.35 -0.59 4.27
N MET A 100 3.34 -1.72 3.54
CA MET A 100 3.72 -1.73 2.12
C MET A 100 2.73 -0.96 1.24
N LEU A 101 1.43 -1.05 1.51
CA LEU A 101 0.42 -0.31 0.74
C LEU A 101 0.58 1.20 0.96
N ASP A 102 0.77 1.63 2.21
CA ASP A 102 1.01 3.03 2.52
C ASP A 102 2.36 3.50 1.95
N PHE A 103 3.44 2.73 2.07
CA PHE A 103 4.73 3.07 1.46
C PHE A 103 4.63 3.31 -0.06
N PHE A 104 3.81 2.52 -0.76
CA PHE A 104 3.59 2.65 -2.20
C PHE A 104 2.55 3.69 -2.63
N GLY A 105 1.80 4.30 -1.70
CA GLY A 105 0.73 5.25 -2.04
C GLY A 105 0.72 6.55 -1.24
N ASN A 106 0.94 6.51 0.07
CA ASN A 106 0.81 7.64 1.00
C ASN A 106 2.12 8.05 1.69
N GLY A 107 3.15 7.20 1.66
CA GLY A 107 4.30 7.27 2.55
C GLY A 107 4.07 6.58 3.90
N ALA A 108 5.17 6.21 4.56
CA ALA A 108 5.16 5.60 5.88
C ALA A 108 6.39 6.02 6.71
N HIS A 109 6.17 6.26 8.01
CA HIS A 109 7.24 6.51 8.99
C HIS A 109 7.91 5.21 9.45
N LEU A 110 8.56 4.50 8.53
CA LEU A 110 9.08 3.15 8.74
C LEU A 110 10.01 3.02 9.95
N PHE A 111 10.80 4.06 10.23
CA PHE A 111 11.88 4.06 11.22
C PHE A 111 11.58 4.88 12.49
N TYR A 112 10.34 5.35 12.68
CA TYR A 112 9.96 6.04 13.92
C TYR A 112 10.13 5.12 15.15
N PRO A 113 10.61 5.59 16.32
CA PRO A 113 10.91 6.97 16.68
C PRO A 113 12.36 7.40 16.39
N PHE A 114 13.16 6.58 15.70
CA PHE A 114 14.55 6.91 15.42
C PHE A 114 14.70 7.94 14.29
N SER A 115 13.74 8.00 13.38
CA SER A 115 13.61 9.03 12.36
C SER A 115 12.14 9.44 12.22
N GLU A 116 11.91 10.73 12.04
CA GLU A 116 10.58 11.30 11.75
C GLU A 116 10.33 11.43 10.24
N GLU A 117 11.30 11.06 9.39
CA GLU A 117 11.18 11.15 7.94
C GLU A 117 10.07 10.24 7.41
N ASP A 118 9.23 10.82 6.55
CA ASP A 118 8.24 10.10 5.76
C ASP A 118 8.90 9.49 4.53
N LEU A 119 9.06 8.18 4.52
CA LEU A 119 9.57 7.46 3.36
C LEU A 119 8.40 7.10 2.46
N ASN A 120 8.46 7.55 1.21
CA ASN A 120 7.46 7.23 0.21
C ASN A 120 8.13 6.71 -1.07
N PHE A 121 7.45 5.77 -1.73
CA PHE A 121 7.75 5.35 -3.09
C PHE A 121 6.44 5.26 -3.85
N SER A 122 5.79 6.41 -4.03
CA SER A 122 4.44 6.50 -4.59
C SER A 122 4.40 5.96 -6.02
N ILE A 123 3.89 4.75 -6.18
CA ILE A 123 3.70 4.05 -7.47
C ILE A 123 2.24 3.70 -7.74
N ILE A 124 1.41 3.70 -6.69
CA ILE A 124 -0.02 3.43 -6.72
C ILE A 124 -0.72 4.67 -6.17
N ASP A 125 -1.74 5.15 -6.86
CA ASP A 125 -2.56 6.24 -6.33
C ASP A 125 -3.42 5.73 -5.15
N LYS A 126 -3.58 6.54 -4.12
CA LYS A 126 -4.37 6.17 -2.92
C LYS A 126 -5.82 5.80 -3.28
N PHE A 127 -6.35 6.39 -4.34
CA PHE A 127 -7.70 6.21 -4.84
C PHE A 127 -7.73 5.44 -6.17
N ASP A 128 -6.70 4.64 -6.45
CA ASP A 128 -6.62 3.80 -7.64
C ASP A 128 -7.79 2.81 -7.68
N LEU A 129 -8.84 3.18 -8.42
CA LEU A 129 -10.05 2.39 -8.60
C LEU A 129 -9.74 1.06 -9.29
N THR A 130 -8.73 1.01 -10.16
CA THR A 130 -8.32 -0.21 -10.84
C THR A 130 -7.80 -1.23 -9.83
N LEU A 131 -6.93 -0.78 -8.90
CA LEU A 131 -6.45 -1.63 -7.81
C LEU A 131 -7.60 -2.11 -6.91
N ILE A 132 -8.49 -1.20 -6.50
CA ILE A 132 -9.63 -1.54 -5.63
C ILE A 132 -10.53 -2.59 -6.30
N VAL A 133 -10.91 -2.38 -7.55
CA VAL A 133 -11.75 -3.31 -8.31
C VAL A 133 -11.05 -4.65 -8.49
N TYR A 134 -9.75 -4.65 -8.79
CA TYR A 134 -8.95 -5.86 -8.90
C TYR A 134 -8.96 -6.68 -7.61
N LEU A 135 -8.66 -6.04 -6.46
CA LEU A 135 -8.66 -6.69 -5.15
C LEU A 135 -10.05 -7.21 -4.77
N LEU A 136 -11.11 -6.46 -5.10
CA LEU A 136 -12.49 -6.85 -4.83
C LEU A 136 -12.88 -8.10 -5.64
N ILE A 137 -12.56 -8.13 -6.93
CA ILE A 137 -12.79 -9.29 -7.80
C ILE A 137 -12.02 -10.49 -7.28
N LEU A 138 -10.72 -10.34 -6.99
CA LEU A 138 -9.89 -11.42 -6.47
C LEU A 138 -10.47 -11.98 -5.16
N THR A 139 -10.83 -11.10 -4.22
CA THR A 139 -11.45 -11.49 -2.94
C THR A 139 -12.75 -12.25 -3.15
N THR A 140 -13.64 -11.72 -4.00
CA THR A 140 -14.95 -12.33 -4.30
C THR A 140 -14.79 -13.70 -4.95
N VAL A 141 -13.88 -13.81 -5.94
CA VAL A 141 -13.60 -15.06 -6.66
C VAL A 141 -13.05 -16.12 -5.69
N VAL A 142 -12.05 -15.76 -4.88
CA VAL A 142 -11.43 -16.70 -3.93
C VAL A 142 -12.43 -17.19 -2.89
N ILE A 143 -13.27 -16.30 -2.34
CA ILE A 143 -14.30 -16.65 -1.34
C ILE A 143 -15.41 -17.51 -1.97
N LYS A 144 -16.04 -17.04 -3.05
CA LYS A 144 -17.25 -17.66 -3.63
C LYS A 144 -16.99 -19.06 -4.16
N PHE A 145 -15.88 -19.23 -4.87
CA PHE A 145 -15.56 -20.50 -5.53
C PHE A 145 -14.72 -21.43 -4.64
N ASN A 146 -14.46 -21.03 -3.38
CA ASN A 146 -13.60 -21.73 -2.43
C ASN A 146 -12.29 -22.19 -3.11
N LEU A 147 -11.71 -21.33 -3.94
CA LEU A 147 -10.66 -21.73 -4.88
C LEU A 147 -9.36 -22.04 -4.17
N ASN A 148 -8.58 -22.95 -4.75
CA ASN A 148 -7.31 -23.39 -4.19
C ASN A 148 -6.37 -22.20 -3.95
N ARG A 149 -5.46 -22.35 -2.97
CA ARG A 149 -4.38 -21.40 -2.63
C ARG A 149 -3.60 -20.93 -3.86
N GLN A 150 -3.57 -21.75 -4.92
CA GLN A 150 -2.97 -21.44 -6.22
C GLN A 150 -3.57 -20.20 -6.90
N ILE A 151 -4.90 -20.03 -6.92
CA ILE A 151 -5.51 -18.87 -7.60
C ILE A 151 -5.26 -17.58 -6.84
N LEU A 152 -5.33 -17.63 -5.50
CA LEU A 152 -4.90 -16.51 -4.67
C LEU A 152 -3.44 -16.15 -4.94
N PHE A 153 -2.55 -17.15 -5.01
CA PHE A 153 -1.13 -16.92 -5.29
C PHE A 153 -0.91 -16.30 -6.67
N VAL A 154 -1.59 -16.78 -7.72
CA VAL A 154 -1.52 -16.19 -9.06
C VAL A 154 -2.04 -14.75 -9.06
N GLY A 155 -3.13 -14.47 -8.36
CA GLY A 155 -3.65 -13.10 -8.21
C GLY A 155 -2.66 -12.17 -7.51
N LEU A 156 -2.11 -12.59 -6.37
CA LEU A 156 -1.09 -11.82 -5.66
C LEU A 156 0.18 -11.64 -6.50
N LEU A 157 0.59 -12.64 -7.28
CA LEU A 157 1.73 -12.55 -8.18
C LEU A 157 1.50 -11.50 -9.28
N LEU A 158 0.31 -11.44 -9.87
CA LEU A 158 -0.04 -10.41 -10.84
C LEU A 158 0.03 -9.01 -10.24
N LEU A 159 -0.39 -8.84 -8.98
CA LEU A 159 -0.26 -7.57 -8.28
C LEU A 159 1.21 -7.19 -8.05
N VAL A 160 2.06 -8.14 -7.67
CA VAL A 160 3.51 -7.91 -7.54
C VAL A 160 4.15 -7.52 -8.88
N ILE A 161 3.78 -8.20 -9.97
CA ILE A 161 4.26 -7.88 -11.32
C ILE A 161 3.82 -6.47 -11.71
N PHE A 162 2.54 -6.13 -11.49
CA PHE A 162 2.01 -4.80 -11.78
C PHE A 162 2.76 -3.71 -11.00
N SER A 163 2.93 -3.87 -9.69
CA SER A 163 3.69 -2.93 -8.86
C SER A 163 5.16 -2.83 -9.30
N GLY A 164 5.78 -3.95 -9.68
CA GLY A 164 7.15 -3.97 -10.21
C GLY A 164 7.30 -3.21 -11.53
N LEU A 165 6.35 -3.38 -12.46
CA LEU A 165 6.33 -2.63 -13.71
C LEU A 165 6.16 -1.13 -13.46
N SER A 166 5.25 -0.75 -12.55
CA SER A 166 5.07 0.65 -12.14
C SER A 166 6.32 1.24 -11.50
N ALA A 167 7.03 0.47 -10.66
CA ALA A 167 8.29 0.90 -10.05
C ALA A 167 9.38 1.13 -11.11
N VAL A 168 9.54 0.22 -12.07
CA VAL A 168 10.51 0.38 -13.17
C VAL A 168 10.16 1.59 -14.03
N SER A 169 8.88 1.78 -14.37
CA SER A 169 8.40 2.93 -15.13
C SER A 169 8.71 4.26 -14.42
N LYS A 170 8.44 4.34 -13.10
CA LYS A 170 8.78 5.52 -12.28
C LYS A 170 10.27 5.84 -12.35
N LEU A 171 11.12 4.84 -12.11
CA LEU A 171 12.59 5.03 -12.15
C LEU A 171 13.09 5.45 -13.54
N GLN A 172 12.47 4.94 -14.61
CA GLN A 172 12.79 5.35 -15.97
C GLN A 172 12.42 6.81 -16.22
N LEU A 173 11.22 7.24 -15.79
CA LEU A 173 10.77 8.63 -15.91
C LEU A 173 11.69 9.58 -15.13
N GLU A 174 11.99 9.27 -13.86
CA GLU A 174 12.87 10.10 -13.03
C GLU A 174 14.26 10.24 -13.65
N LYS A 175 14.80 9.15 -14.20
CA LYS A 175 16.07 9.17 -14.92
C LYS A 175 16.01 10.00 -16.21
N GLN A 176 14.90 9.94 -16.95
CA GLN A 176 14.71 10.72 -18.16
C GLN A 176 14.62 12.22 -17.84
N LEU A 177 13.81 12.60 -16.85
CA LEU A 177 13.67 13.99 -16.40
C LEU A 177 15.00 14.53 -15.85
N SER A 178 15.70 13.74 -15.03
CA SER A 178 17.02 14.14 -14.52
C SER A 178 18.04 14.36 -15.64
N LYS A 179 17.98 13.59 -16.74
CA LYS A 179 18.85 13.80 -17.90
C LYS A 179 18.44 15.01 -18.73
N GLU A 180 17.14 15.22 -18.92
CA GLU A 180 16.59 16.32 -19.73
C GLU A 180 16.87 17.69 -19.11
N TYR A 181 16.78 17.79 -17.78
CA TYR A 181 17.03 19.03 -17.03
C TYR A 181 18.39 19.05 -16.32
N ASN A 182 19.34 18.19 -16.72
CA ASN A 182 20.64 18.07 -16.06
C ASN A 182 21.44 19.38 -16.07
N ASP A 183 21.23 20.21 -17.10
CA ASP A 183 21.95 21.46 -17.29
C ASP A 183 21.37 22.62 -16.44
N GLU A 184 20.26 22.41 -15.73
CA GLU A 184 19.52 23.44 -14.98
C GLU A 184 19.58 23.26 -13.46
N GLU A 185 20.51 22.43 -12.94
CA GLU A 185 20.68 22.17 -11.51
C GLU A 185 19.35 21.80 -10.80
N VAL A 186 18.83 20.60 -11.05
CA VAL A 186 17.56 20.14 -10.45
C VAL A 186 17.62 20.15 -8.92
N GLU A 187 16.87 21.06 -8.29
CA GLU A 187 16.75 21.16 -6.82
C GLU A 187 15.78 20.11 -6.27
N LEU A 188 14.71 19.83 -7.00
CA LEU A 188 13.65 18.92 -6.59
C LEU A 188 13.02 18.26 -7.80
N LEU A 189 12.90 16.93 -7.74
CA LEU A 189 12.20 16.10 -8.71
C LEU A 189 11.18 15.24 -7.97
N ILE A 190 9.90 15.44 -8.28
CA ILE A 190 8.81 14.66 -7.70
C ILE A 190 8.07 13.97 -8.84
N THR A 191 7.82 12.67 -8.68
CA THR A 191 6.93 11.91 -9.57
C THR A 191 5.90 11.13 -8.75
N TYR A 192 4.65 11.15 -9.18
CA TYR A 192 3.54 10.50 -8.49
C TYR A 192 2.47 10.02 -9.48
N PRO A 193 1.76 8.92 -9.17
CA PRO A 193 0.73 8.41 -10.07
C PRO A 193 -0.49 9.34 -10.03
N GLU A 194 -1.01 9.70 -11.20
CA GLU A 194 -2.32 10.36 -11.28
C GLU A 194 -3.44 9.32 -11.36
N ASN A 195 -3.21 8.27 -12.15
CA ASN A 195 -4.11 7.13 -12.29
C ASN A 195 -3.31 5.86 -12.63
N ALA A 196 -3.98 4.82 -13.10
CA ALA A 196 -3.35 3.54 -13.44
C ALA A 196 -2.37 3.62 -14.63
N VAL A 197 -2.49 4.62 -15.50
CA VAL A 197 -1.77 4.73 -16.78
C VAL A 197 -0.96 6.02 -16.95
N THR A 198 -1.17 7.06 -16.13
CA THR A 198 -0.38 8.30 -16.18
C THR A 198 0.38 8.58 -14.88
N TRP A 199 1.56 9.17 -15.04
CA TRP A 199 2.36 9.84 -14.02
C TRP A 199 2.15 11.35 -14.13
N ASN A 200 2.14 12.02 -12.98
CA ASN A 200 2.41 13.44 -12.88
C ASN A 200 3.85 13.63 -12.39
N TYR A 201 4.48 14.71 -12.83
CA TYR A 201 5.79 15.09 -12.36
C TYR A 201 5.91 16.59 -12.13
N GLN A 202 6.84 16.94 -11.25
CA GLN A 202 7.27 18.31 -11.01
C GLN A 202 8.79 18.36 -10.95
N VAL A 203 9.38 19.22 -11.77
CA VAL A 203 10.82 19.54 -11.74
C VAL A 203 10.96 20.98 -11.27
N ARG A 204 11.76 21.19 -10.22
CA ARG A 204 12.15 22.52 -9.75
C ARG A 204 13.62 22.74 -10.01
N THR A 205 13.91 23.87 -10.60
CA THR A 205 15.25 24.42 -10.83
C THR A 205 15.33 25.77 -10.13
N PRO A 206 16.52 26.38 -10.00
CA PRO A 206 16.66 27.71 -9.41
C PRO A 206 15.86 28.79 -10.14
N ASN A 207 15.58 28.59 -11.43
CA ASN A 207 14.99 29.60 -12.31
C ASN A 207 13.52 29.33 -12.66
N ARG A 208 13.04 28.10 -12.51
CA ARG A 208 11.68 27.73 -12.90
C ARG A 208 11.16 26.46 -12.24
N ILE A 209 9.83 26.35 -12.23
CA ILE A 209 9.09 25.13 -11.91
C ILE A 209 8.39 24.63 -13.18
N ILE A 210 8.57 23.35 -13.47
CA ILE A 210 7.96 22.64 -14.60
C ILE A 210 7.04 21.58 -14.03
N VAL A 211 5.78 21.58 -14.47
CA VAL A 211 4.79 20.56 -14.12
C VAL A 211 4.30 19.92 -15.42
N GLY A 212 4.15 18.61 -15.41
CA GLY A 212 3.66 17.88 -16.57
C GLY A 212 3.18 16.48 -16.24
N THR A 213 2.77 15.78 -17.29
CA THR A 213 2.32 14.40 -17.24
C THR A 213 3.18 13.49 -18.13
N ALA A 214 3.23 12.21 -17.80
CA ALA A 214 3.87 11.20 -18.62
C ALA A 214 3.06 9.91 -18.62
N ASP A 215 2.98 9.24 -19.76
CA ASP A 215 2.39 7.91 -19.82
C ASP A 215 3.27 6.91 -19.04
N LYS A 216 2.67 6.03 -18.22
CA LYS A 216 3.44 4.99 -17.49
C LYS A 216 4.08 3.97 -18.42
N PHE A 217 3.47 3.72 -19.58
CA PHE A 217 3.88 2.65 -20.49
C PHE A 217 4.36 3.16 -21.84
N ARG A 218 4.38 4.48 -22.04
CA ARG A 218 4.93 5.13 -23.23
C ARG A 218 5.90 6.19 -22.77
N ASN A 219 7.00 6.38 -23.48
CA ASN A 219 8.01 7.38 -23.12
C ASN A 219 7.59 8.78 -23.61
N THR A 220 6.31 9.13 -23.49
CA THR A 220 5.77 10.43 -23.88
C THR A 220 5.72 11.30 -22.64
N ILE A 221 6.36 12.47 -22.70
CA ILE A 221 6.35 13.50 -21.66
C ILE A 221 5.59 14.70 -22.23
N GLU A 222 4.59 15.18 -21.51
CA GLU A 222 3.79 16.35 -21.85
C GLU A 222 3.98 17.41 -20.76
N ILE A 223 4.36 18.61 -21.18
CA ILE A 223 4.55 19.75 -20.26
C ILE A 223 3.23 20.52 -20.20
N ASP A 224 2.69 20.68 -18.98
CA ASP A 224 1.43 21.39 -18.77
C ASP A 224 1.67 22.85 -18.41
N VAL A 225 2.61 23.11 -17.50
CA VAL A 225 2.85 24.44 -16.92
C VAL A 225 4.35 24.66 -16.73
N VAL A 226 4.81 25.84 -17.13
CA VAL A 226 6.14 26.36 -16.81
C VAL A 226 5.98 27.70 -16.10
N THR A 227 6.54 27.80 -14.90
CA THR A 227 6.55 29.03 -14.11
C THR A 227 7.99 29.49 -13.93
N GLU A 228 8.35 30.62 -14.53
CA GLU A 228 9.68 31.22 -14.36
C GLU A 228 9.70 32.14 -13.14
N PHE A 229 10.80 32.11 -12.40
CA PHE A 229 11.06 33.07 -11.33
C PHE A 229 11.67 34.32 -11.97
N GLN A 230 10.99 35.46 -11.84
CA GLN A 230 11.57 36.75 -12.19
C GLN A 230 12.50 37.20 -11.05
N GLU A 231 13.75 37.52 -11.40
CA GLU A 231 14.68 38.21 -10.49
C GLU A 231 14.17 39.61 -10.10
#